data_AF-A0A9P0LKC3-F1
#
_entry.id   AF-A0A9P0LKC3-F1
#
_cell.length_a   1.000
_cell.length_b   1.000
_cell.length_c   1.000
_cell.angle_alpha   90.00
_cell.angle_beta   90.00
_cell.angle_gamma   90.00
#
_symmetry.space_group_name_H-M   'P 1'
#
loop_
_entity.id
_entity.type
_entity.pdbx_description
1 polymer ?
#
loop_
_entity_poly.entity_id
_entity_poly.type
_entity_poly.pdbx_seq_one_letter_code
_entity_poly.pdbx_strand_id
1 'polypeptide(L)'
;MLEVVKSVVCKRCHLPCSVAPVSKGPDTEDIKVSKEDRIKSKATLVLTISDASKWEILQTKRSPLSFVCNLPWKIFARLYSKNDEKMLQVFVECNTESECSSWSCSADVNVRLLTVRPGGKDITRDYKHLFCLKEYNWGYTEFKTWNDVLNPEKGYIKDDIITLEAVVEADPPQGISWSSDQYIGNYFCGRCRPKAEPHTPFEIVAKKIFFPCSFGCSDLLAWGQVLDHEIVCKKRTLICPFPTCYSTTQLSLLRDHIKVQHPLFYQDTRQQIQLVLSSSTPMTRLHGIRDGDYTFLFFIKFELIANNQYCCNFNICLVWPQYIHETELDDVKCRVELSIPAENVKIIKLIFGRDIEMYNDRQHCLSCLYQNCDKMFHENTFDWITEKVIVYTKSSVKSNVFYSIAPYKQERVTYLAPENLECPVCFEYMTDQIINCANGHSFCQNCKASIENCPICRTTLSDSRNYALEKLVKSLKIACRRSTTGCAFVGTVNRVKVHEKSCKEP
;
A
#
# COMPACT_ATOMS: atom_id res chain seq x y z
N MET A 1 -5.88 25.26 24.65
CA MET A 1 -5.21 23.93 24.56
C MET A 1 -5.88 23.01 23.54
N LEU A 2 -7.20 22.80 23.59
CA LEU A 2 -7.98 22.08 22.55
C LEU A 2 -7.92 22.72 21.15
N GLU A 3 -7.85 24.05 21.04
CA GLU A 3 -7.66 24.74 19.75
C GLU A 3 -6.23 24.60 19.19
N VAL A 4 -5.23 24.48 20.07
CA VAL A 4 -3.84 24.21 19.68
C VAL A 4 -3.75 22.79 19.11
N VAL A 5 -4.36 21.80 19.75
CA VAL A 5 -4.41 20.41 19.23
C VAL A 5 -5.08 20.33 17.86
N LYS A 6 -6.14 21.11 17.59
CA LYS A 6 -6.77 21.21 16.27
C LYS A 6 -5.86 21.85 15.21
N SER A 7 -4.91 22.69 15.61
CA SER A 7 -3.94 23.33 14.71
C SER A 7 -2.71 22.45 14.38
N VAL A 8 -2.46 21.38 15.13
CA VAL A 8 -1.33 20.46 14.89
C VAL A 8 -1.72 19.31 13.96
N VAL A 9 -3.02 19.06 13.73
CA VAL A 9 -3.53 17.98 12.86
C VAL A 9 -3.59 18.43 11.40
N CYS A 10 -2.77 17.80 10.56
CA CYS A 10 -2.73 18.02 9.13
C CYS A 10 -4.06 17.65 8.47
N LYS A 11 -4.67 18.58 7.74
CA LYS A 11 -5.90 18.36 6.98
C LYS A 11 -5.76 17.39 5.79
N ARG A 12 -4.54 17.01 5.40
CA ARG A 12 -4.24 16.09 4.28
C ARG A 12 -4.11 14.63 4.70
N CYS A 13 -3.55 14.37 5.88
CA CYS A 13 -3.34 13.01 6.40
C CYS A 13 -4.08 12.75 7.72
N HIS A 14 -4.85 13.71 8.21
CA HIS A 14 -5.58 13.69 9.49
C HIS A 14 -4.68 13.33 10.69
N LEU A 15 -3.40 13.72 10.63
CA LEU A 15 -2.37 13.35 11.59
C LEU A 15 -1.60 14.55 12.16
N PRO A 16 -1.09 14.45 13.39
CA PRO A 16 -0.42 15.55 14.08
C PRO A 16 1.10 15.66 13.76
N CYS A 17 1.62 16.86 13.46
CA CYS A 17 3.00 17.01 12.94
C CYS A 17 3.65 18.41 13.05
N SER A 18 4.99 18.42 12.96
CA SER A 18 5.92 19.56 13.01
C SER A 18 6.04 20.29 11.67
N VAL A 19 6.45 21.56 11.73
CA VAL A 19 6.16 22.59 10.71
C VAL A 19 7.42 23.03 9.92
N ALA A 20 7.32 23.61 8.71
CA ALA A 20 8.39 24.38 8.04
C ALA A 20 7.79 25.56 7.23
N PRO A 21 8.56 26.62 6.87
CA PRO A 21 8.05 27.81 6.15
C PRO A 21 7.75 27.57 4.65
N VAL A 22 6.94 28.47 4.08
CA VAL A 22 6.41 28.46 2.69
C VAL A 22 7.33 29.23 1.74
N SER A 23 7.45 28.80 0.47
CA SER A 23 8.07 29.58 -0.62
C SER A 23 7.22 30.80 -0.98
N LYS A 24 7.84 31.96 -1.25
CA LYS A 24 7.11 33.14 -1.77
C LYS A 24 6.22 32.74 -2.96
N GLY A 25 5.00 33.27 -3.01
CA GLY A 25 4.15 33.14 -4.20
C GLY A 25 4.86 33.72 -5.43
N PRO A 26 4.40 33.42 -6.66
CA PRO A 26 5.05 33.89 -7.87
C PRO A 26 5.19 35.42 -7.84
N ASP A 27 6.43 35.92 -8.00
CA ASP A 27 6.73 37.35 -8.15
C ASP A 27 6.02 37.84 -9.41
N THR A 28 4.84 38.40 -9.21
CA THR A 28 3.99 39.00 -10.24
C THR A 28 3.76 40.45 -9.85
N GLU A 29 4.88 41.18 -9.63
CA GLU A 29 4.87 42.60 -9.24
C GLU A 29 4.31 43.50 -10.37
N ASP A 30 4.11 42.98 -11.58
CA ASP A 30 3.70 43.76 -12.76
C ASP A 30 2.19 43.79 -13.07
N ILE A 31 1.32 43.23 -12.21
CA ILE A 31 -0.12 43.18 -12.49
C ILE A 31 -0.91 44.04 -11.51
N LYS A 32 -1.56 45.11 -12.01
CA LYS A 32 -2.44 46.04 -11.28
C LYS A 32 -3.75 45.37 -10.80
N VAL A 33 -3.67 44.29 -10.03
CA VAL A 33 -4.83 43.67 -9.35
C VAL A 33 -4.74 44.01 -7.87
N SER A 34 -5.83 44.53 -7.28
CA SER A 34 -5.86 44.87 -5.86
C SER A 34 -5.61 43.62 -5.01
N LYS A 35 -4.98 43.79 -3.83
CA LYS A 35 -4.72 42.66 -2.92
C LYS A 35 -6.01 41.93 -2.51
N GLU A 36 -7.11 42.66 -2.37
CA GLU A 36 -8.44 42.12 -2.02
C GLU A 36 -9.03 41.27 -3.15
N ASP A 37 -8.80 41.65 -4.41
CA ASP A 37 -9.28 40.88 -5.56
C ASP A 37 -8.51 39.58 -5.76
N ARG A 38 -7.24 39.51 -5.33
CA ARG A 38 -6.43 38.29 -5.45
C ARG A 38 -6.87 37.16 -4.52
N ILE A 39 -7.39 37.50 -3.34
CA ILE A 39 -7.68 36.54 -2.26
C ILE A 39 -9.11 35.97 -2.30
N LYS A 40 -9.95 36.41 -3.25
CA LYS A 40 -11.31 35.90 -3.40
C LYS A 40 -11.29 34.39 -3.67
N SER A 41 -12.22 33.66 -3.04
CA SER A 41 -12.40 32.22 -3.25
C SER A 41 -13.15 31.88 -4.54
N LYS A 42 -13.65 32.89 -5.25
CA LYS A 42 -14.45 32.70 -6.46
C LYS A 42 -14.21 33.80 -7.48
N ALA A 43 -14.09 33.42 -8.75
CA ALA A 43 -14.07 34.35 -9.87
C ALA A 43 -14.64 33.72 -11.14
N THR A 44 -15.05 34.57 -12.09
CA THR A 44 -15.42 34.15 -13.44
C THR A 44 -14.29 34.49 -14.41
N LEU A 45 -13.76 33.47 -15.09
CA LEU A 45 -12.80 33.62 -16.18
C LEU A 45 -13.58 33.76 -17.49
N VAL A 46 -13.27 34.76 -18.30
CA VAL A 46 -13.99 35.02 -19.56
C VAL A 46 -13.01 34.96 -20.74
N LEU A 47 -13.36 34.17 -21.76
CA LEU A 47 -12.63 34.07 -23.02
C LEU A 47 -13.57 34.38 -24.19
N THR A 48 -13.27 35.47 -24.89
CA THR A 48 -13.94 35.84 -26.13
C THR A 48 -13.10 35.42 -27.34
N ILE A 49 -13.70 34.68 -28.26
CA ILE A 49 -13.08 34.24 -29.51
C ILE A 49 -13.78 34.97 -30.65
N SER A 50 -13.07 35.92 -31.26
CA SER A 50 -13.46 36.61 -32.49
C SER A 50 -12.93 35.85 -33.70
N ASP A 51 -13.51 36.12 -34.88
CA ASP A 51 -13.20 35.41 -36.12
C ASP A 51 -13.35 33.88 -35.96
N ALA A 52 -14.37 33.43 -35.22
CA ALA A 52 -14.55 32.02 -34.86
C ALA A 52 -14.67 31.11 -36.10
N SER A 53 -15.28 31.60 -37.18
CA SER A 53 -15.38 30.90 -38.46
C SER A 53 -14.00 30.57 -39.07
N LYS A 54 -12.97 31.36 -38.76
CA LYS A 54 -11.60 31.21 -39.29
C LYS A 54 -10.69 30.37 -38.39
N TRP A 55 -11.18 29.86 -37.26
CA TRP A 55 -10.35 29.08 -36.35
C TRP A 55 -9.86 27.75 -36.96
N GLU A 56 -8.56 27.52 -36.84
CA GLU A 56 -7.88 26.34 -37.34
C GLU A 56 -7.65 25.30 -36.24
N ILE A 57 -7.41 24.05 -36.65
CA ILE A 57 -7.09 22.94 -35.74
C ILE A 57 -5.76 23.26 -35.02
N LEU A 58 -5.67 22.91 -33.73
CA LEU A 58 -4.55 23.19 -32.82
C LEU A 58 -4.34 24.66 -32.44
N GLN A 59 -5.03 25.61 -33.08
CA GLN A 59 -5.06 27.01 -32.65
C GLN A 59 -5.56 27.08 -31.20
N THR A 60 -4.88 27.84 -30.34
CA THR A 60 -5.19 27.96 -28.91
C THR A 60 -5.30 29.40 -28.52
N LYS A 61 -6.36 29.76 -27.80
CA LYS A 61 -6.54 31.09 -27.22
C LYS A 61 -6.82 30.97 -25.73
N ARG A 62 -6.16 31.81 -24.95
CA ARG A 62 -6.30 31.90 -23.48
C ARG A 62 -7.01 33.20 -23.12
N SER A 63 -7.75 33.17 -22.03
CA SER A 63 -8.29 34.37 -21.38
C SER A 63 -7.19 35.23 -20.77
N PRO A 64 -7.49 36.51 -20.45
CA PRO A 64 -6.70 37.29 -19.51
C PRO A 64 -6.53 36.56 -18.18
N LEU A 65 -5.47 36.92 -17.46
CA LEU A 65 -5.21 36.34 -16.15
C LEU A 65 -6.21 36.85 -15.10
N SER A 66 -6.76 35.93 -14.32
CA SER A 66 -7.51 36.25 -13.09
C SER A 66 -6.85 35.57 -11.89
N PHE A 67 -7.10 36.12 -10.69
CA PHE A 67 -6.63 35.51 -9.44
C PHE A 67 -7.80 34.93 -8.65
N VAL A 68 -7.61 33.71 -8.12
CA VAL A 68 -8.51 33.07 -7.15
C VAL A 68 -7.64 32.41 -6.08
N CYS A 69 -7.90 32.71 -4.82
CA CYS A 69 -7.08 32.30 -3.68
C CYS A 69 -5.57 32.57 -3.87
N ASN A 70 -5.22 33.71 -4.45
CA ASN A 70 -3.85 34.14 -4.76
C ASN A 70 -3.10 33.25 -5.76
N LEU A 71 -3.79 32.40 -6.51
CA LEU A 71 -3.22 31.66 -7.64
C LEU A 71 -3.65 32.29 -8.97
N PRO A 72 -2.80 32.23 -10.01
CA PRO A 72 -3.16 32.69 -11.34
C PRO A 72 -4.00 31.64 -12.08
N TRP A 73 -5.14 32.05 -12.63
CA TRP A 73 -6.06 31.18 -13.38
C TRP A 73 -6.36 31.74 -14.77
N LYS A 74 -6.49 30.85 -15.76
CA LYS A 74 -6.96 31.18 -17.12
C LYS A 74 -7.87 30.06 -17.62
N ILE A 75 -8.95 30.41 -18.31
CA ILE A 75 -9.64 29.50 -19.24
C ILE A 75 -8.96 29.57 -20.61
N PHE A 76 -8.83 28.44 -21.30
CA PHE A 76 -8.36 28.37 -22.68
C PHE A 76 -9.20 27.43 -23.53
N ALA A 77 -9.20 27.68 -24.83
CA ALA A 77 -9.87 26.85 -25.81
C ALA A 77 -8.96 26.51 -26.99
N ARG A 78 -9.17 25.33 -27.57
CA ARG A 78 -8.45 24.81 -28.74
C ARG A 78 -9.40 23.99 -29.61
N LEU A 79 -9.15 23.94 -30.92
CA LEU A 79 -9.80 22.96 -31.80
C LEU A 79 -8.93 21.72 -31.99
N TYR A 80 -9.56 20.56 -32.03
CA TYR A 80 -8.93 19.33 -32.50
C TYR A 80 -9.87 18.59 -33.47
N SER A 81 -9.33 17.66 -34.26
CA SER A 81 -10.15 16.83 -35.14
C SER A 81 -10.34 15.45 -34.52
N LYS A 82 -11.59 14.98 -34.51
CA LYS A 82 -11.98 13.60 -34.16
C LYS A 82 -12.90 13.08 -35.24
N ASN A 83 -12.52 11.99 -35.90
CA ASN A 83 -13.30 11.37 -36.99
C ASN A 83 -13.71 12.40 -38.06
N ASP A 84 -12.77 13.22 -38.52
CA ASP A 84 -12.97 14.29 -39.50
C ASP A 84 -13.92 15.44 -39.07
N GLU A 85 -14.41 15.44 -37.82
CA GLU A 85 -15.19 16.54 -37.25
C GLU A 85 -14.32 17.44 -36.37
N LYS A 86 -14.49 18.77 -36.51
CA LYS A 86 -13.84 19.76 -35.64
C LYS A 86 -14.55 19.81 -34.29
N MET A 87 -13.79 19.64 -33.21
CA MET A 87 -14.31 19.62 -31.85
C MET A 87 -13.67 20.74 -31.02
N LEU A 88 -14.52 21.47 -30.28
CA LEU A 88 -14.10 22.48 -29.33
C LEU A 88 -13.62 21.82 -28.04
N GLN A 89 -12.36 22.05 -27.70
CA GLN A 89 -11.78 21.74 -26.41
C GLN A 89 -11.79 22.98 -25.51
N VAL A 90 -12.13 22.80 -24.23
CA VAL A 90 -12.16 23.90 -23.25
C VAL A 90 -11.55 23.41 -21.94
N PHE A 91 -10.56 24.14 -21.44
CA PHE A 91 -9.80 23.79 -20.24
C PHE A 91 -9.62 25.02 -19.35
N VAL A 92 -9.45 24.79 -18.06
CA VAL A 92 -8.97 25.80 -17.11
C VAL A 92 -7.56 25.40 -16.69
N GLU A 93 -6.67 26.37 -16.64
CA GLU A 93 -5.29 26.22 -16.17
C GLU A 93 -5.07 27.09 -14.92
N CYS A 94 -4.28 26.57 -13.98
CA CYS A 94 -3.97 27.19 -12.70
C CYS A 94 -2.46 27.15 -12.48
N ASN A 95 -1.89 28.29 -12.09
CA ASN A 95 -0.52 28.45 -11.64
C ASN A 95 0.55 27.82 -12.57
N THR A 96 0.37 28.00 -13.88
CA THR A 96 1.14 27.35 -14.95
C THR A 96 2.62 27.74 -14.99
N GLU A 97 2.97 28.92 -14.47
CA GLU A 97 4.33 29.45 -14.43
C GLU A 97 5.12 28.96 -13.21
N SER A 98 4.46 28.31 -12.25
CA SER A 98 5.14 27.82 -11.05
C SER A 98 5.85 26.50 -11.34
N GLU A 99 7.16 26.47 -11.13
CA GLU A 99 7.96 25.24 -11.13
C GLU A 99 7.86 24.47 -9.79
N CYS A 100 7.11 25.02 -8.82
CA CYS A 100 7.01 24.48 -7.48
C CYS A 100 6.07 23.25 -7.47
N SER A 101 6.61 22.06 -7.28
CA SER A 101 5.80 20.83 -7.17
C SER A 101 4.94 20.76 -5.91
N SER A 102 5.11 21.74 -5.00
CA SER A 102 4.55 21.71 -3.65
C SER A 102 3.21 22.43 -3.50
N TRP A 103 2.75 23.14 -4.55
CA TRP A 103 1.45 23.79 -4.57
C TRP A 103 0.34 22.84 -5.01
N SER A 104 -0.85 23.02 -4.45
CA SER A 104 -2.06 22.40 -4.98
C SER A 104 -3.31 23.20 -4.61
N CYS A 105 -4.31 23.20 -5.46
CA CYS A 105 -5.58 23.89 -5.21
C CYS A 105 -6.75 23.06 -5.72
N SER A 106 -7.68 22.72 -4.82
CA SER A 106 -8.94 22.07 -5.17
C SER A 106 -9.93 23.14 -5.60
N ALA A 107 -10.62 22.94 -6.72
CA ALA A 107 -11.63 23.87 -7.18
C ALA A 107 -12.82 23.14 -7.82
N ASP A 108 -14.00 23.69 -7.57
CA ASP A 108 -15.23 23.41 -8.29
C ASP A 108 -15.32 24.39 -9.46
N VAL A 109 -15.41 23.86 -10.68
CA VAL A 109 -15.34 24.64 -11.92
C VAL A 109 -16.57 24.35 -12.77
N ASN A 110 -17.27 25.42 -13.12
CA ASN A 110 -18.43 25.40 -14.02
C ASN A 110 -18.05 26.11 -15.33
N VAL A 111 -17.87 25.33 -16.40
CA VAL A 111 -17.50 25.84 -17.73
C VAL A 111 -18.76 26.05 -18.57
N ARG A 112 -18.87 27.20 -19.23
CA ARG A 112 -20.03 27.60 -20.03
C ARG A 112 -19.61 28.08 -21.42
N LEU A 113 -20.37 27.67 -22.44
CA LEU A 113 -20.47 28.39 -23.71
C LEU A 113 -21.75 29.20 -23.67
N LEU A 114 -21.60 30.52 -23.68
CA LEU A 114 -22.71 31.44 -23.50
C LEU A 114 -23.62 31.47 -24.72
N THR A 115 -24.92 31.53 -24.47
CA THR A 115 -25.89 31.83 -25.50
C THR A 115 -25.96 33.33 -25.77
N VAL A 116 -26.12 33.71 -27.04
CA VAL A 116 -26.39 35.10 -27.45
C VAL A 116 -27.89 35.40 -27.54
N ARG A 117 -28.74 34.40 -27.33
CA ARG A 117 -30.20 34.54 -27.41
C ARG A 117 -30.76 35.05 -26.09
N PRO A 118 -31.63 36.07 -26.09
CA PRO A 118 -32.35 36.48 -24.90
C PRO A 118 -33.14 35.31 -24.30
N GLY A 119 -32.87 34.96 -23.04
CA GLY A 119 -33.50 33.81 -22.36
C GLY A 119 -33.04 32.43 -22.87
N GLY A 120 -32.02 32.38 -23.74
CA GLY A 120 -31.38 31.12 -24.14
C GLY A 120 -30.70 30.43 -22.97
N LYS A 121 -30.32 29.16 -23.16
CA LYS A 121 -29.57 28.39 -22.17
C LYS A 121 -28.13 28.22 -22.63
N ASP A 122 -27.20 28.48 -21.73
CA ASP A 122 -25.79 28.17 -21.94
C ASP A 122 -25.57 26.66 -22.02
N ILE A 123 -24.52 26.26 -22.75
CA ILE A 123 -24.01 24.90 -22.62
C ILE A 123 -23.06 24.88 -21.43
N THR A 124 -23.46 24.19 -20.38
CA THR A 124 -22.76 24.17 -19.09
C THR A 124 -22.24 22.78 -18.78
N ARG A 125 -21.02 22.68 -18.25
CA ARG A 125 -20.47 21.45 -17.67
C ARG A 125 -19.66 21.74 -16.41
N ASP A 126 -19.84 20.89 -15.42
CA ASP A 126 -19.23 21.01 -14.10
C ASP A 126 -18.20 19.92 -13.86
N TYR A 127 -17.12 20.28 -13.16
CA TYR A 127 -16.20 19.33 -12.59
C TYR A 127 -15.56 19.87 -11.31
N LYS A 128 -15.09 18.96 -10.46
CA LYS A 128 -14.21 19.26 -9.35
C LYS A 128 -12.84 18.68 -9.65
N HIS A 129 -11.78 19.45 -9.46
CA HIS A 129 -10.42 18.99 -9.76
C HIS A 129 -9.38 19.53 -8.78
N LEU A 130 -8.29 18.78 -8.59
CA LEU A 130 -7.15 19.16 -7.77
C LEU A 130 -6.00 19.61 -8.68
N PHE A 131 -5.88 20.92 -8.87
CA PHE A 131 -4.82 21.52 -9.66
C PHE A 131 -3.48 21.45 -8.94
N CYS A 132 -2.41 21.08 -9.64
CA CYS A 132 -1.03 21.05 -9.13
C CYS A 132 0.00 21.10 -10.28
N LEU A 133 1.31 21.07 -10.00
CA LEU A 133 2.34 21.12 -11.05
C LEU A 133 2.18 20.06 -12.15
N LYS A 134 1.75 18.83 -11.81
CA LYS A 134 1.59 17.75 -12.80
C LYS A 134 0.27 17.82 -13.57
N GLU A 135 -0.78 18.30 -12.90
CA GLU A 135 -2.14 18.44 -13.43
C GLU A 135 -2.58 19.90 -13.26
N TYR A 136 -1.84 20.82 -13.89
CA TYR A 136 -2.09 22.26 -13.74
C TYR A 136 -3.25 22.73 -14.61
N ASN A 137 -3.77 21.88 -15.49
CA ASN A 137 -4.93 22.16 -16.32
C ASN A 137 -5.88 20.96 -16.34
N TRP A 138 -7.18 21.25 -16.45
CA TRP A 138 -8.23 20.25 -16.53
C TRP A 138 -9.43 20.79 -17.30
N GLY A 139 -10.21 19.91 -17.92
CA GLY A 139 -11.32 20.32 -18.78
C GLY A 139 -11.83 19.23 -19.71
N TYR A 140 -12.42 19.66 -20.82
CA TYR A 140 -13.09 18.78 -21.76
C TYR A 140 -12.42 18.87 -23.12
N THR A 141 -11.95 17.72 -23.61
CA THR A 141 -11.55 17.57 -25.01
C THR A 141 -12.77 17.66 -25.94
N GLU A 142 -13.94 17.16 -25.53
CA GLU A 142 -15.14 17.10 -26.35
C GLU A 142 -16.25 17.98 -25.77
N PHE A 143 -16.03 19.30 -25.73
CA PHE A 143 -16.99 20.23 -25.15
C PHE A 143 -18.22 20.43 -26.06
N LYS A 144 -17.99 20.73 -27.34
CA LYS A 144 -19.05 20.88 -28.36
C LYS A 144 -18.48 20.71 -29.77
N THR A 145 -19.28 20.24 -30.73
CA THR A 145 -18.87 20.20 -32.15
C THR A 145 -18.75 21.64 -32.67
N TRP A 146 -17.71 21.93 -33.44
CA TRP A 146 -17.49 23.29 -33.95
C TRP A 146 -18.59 23.71 -34.93
N ASN A 147 -19.14 22.75 -35.68
CA ASN A 147 -20.30 22.98 -36.55
C ASN A 147 -21.52 23.47 -35.77
N ASP A 148 -21.83 22.90 -34.60
CA ASP A 148 -22.93 23.39 -33.77
C ASP A 148 -22.63 24.77 -33.16
N VAL A 149 -21.37 25.04 -32.81
CA VAL A 149 -20.95 26.34 -32.25
C VAL A 149 -21.10 27.45 -33.28
N LEU A 150 -20.71 27.20 -34.53
CA LEU A 150 -20.81 28.15 -35.64
C LEU A 150 -22.22 28.28 -36.22
N ASN A 151 -23.15 27.37 -35.89
CA ASN A 151 -24.51 27.43 -36.40
C ASN A 151 -25.31 28.57 -35.73
N PRO A 152 -25.69 29.64 -36.47
CA PRO A 152 -26.45 30.76 -35.90
C PRO A 152 -27.82 30.34 -35.35
N GLU A 153 -28.41 29.26 -35.88
CA GLU A 153 -29.66 28.68 -35.40
C GLU A 153 -29.54 27.98 -34.04
N LYS A 154 -28.32 27.69 -33.59
CA LYS A 154 -28.06 27.17 -32.23
C LYS A 154 -27.89 28.31 -31.21
N GLY A 155 -27.51 29.50 -31.66
CA GLY A 155 -27.53 30.72 -30.85
C GLY A 155 -26.36 30.87 -29.86
N TYR A 156 -25.18 30.35 -30.20
CA TYR A 156 -23.93 30.49 -29.41
C TYR A 156 -22.89 31.41 -30.05
N ILE A 157 -23.18 31.90 -31.26
CA ILE A 157 -22.33 32.79 -32.03
C ILE A 157 -23.12 34.01 -32.49
N LYS A 158 -22.50 35.19 -32.40
CA LYS A 158 -23.01 36.45 -32.96
C LYS A 158 -21.84 37.28 -33.46
N ASP A 159 -21.97 37.89 -34.64
CA ASP A 159 -20.93 38.74 -35.23
C ASP A 159 -19.55 38.03 -35.32
N ASP A 160 -19.59 36.73 -35.64
CA ASP A 160 -18.44 35.81 -35.66
C ASP A 160 -17.64 35.73 -34.33
N ILE A 161 -18.33 36.00 -33.23
CA ILE A 161 -17.80 35.99 -31.87
C ILE A 161 -18.54 34.95 -31.02
N ILE A 162 -17.77 34.15 -30.28
CA ILE A 162 -18.27 33.28 -29.21
C ILE A 162 -17.65 33.67 -27.86
N THR A 163 -18.37 33.41 -26.77
CA THR A 163 -17.91 33.69 -25.41
C THR A 163 -17.96 32.42 -24.56
N LEU A 164 -16.82 32.06 -24.00
CA LEU A 164 -16.67 31.00 -23.01
C LEU A 164 -16.46 31.62 -21.63
N GLU A 165 -17.08 31.02 -20.62
CA GLU A 165 -16.84 31.35 -19.22
C GLU A 165 -16.43 30.12 -18.42
N ALA A 166 -15.60 30.32 -17.41
CA ALA A 166 -15.40 29.35 -16.33
C ALA A 166 -15.61 30.06 -14.99
N VAL A 167 -16.65 29.68 -14.26
CA VAL A 167 -16.81 30.08 -12.87
C VAL A 167 -15.98 29.12 -12.02
N VAL A 168 -14.92 29.64 -11.40
CA VAL A 168 -14.01 28.89 -10.55
C VAL A 168 -14.31 29.26 -9.10
N GLU A 169 -14.63 28.26 -8.29
CA GLU A 169 -14.74 28.37 -6.84
C GLU A 169 -13.67 27.47 -6.22
N ALA A 170 -12.66 28.09 -5.62
CA ALA A 170 -11.45 27.41 -5.19
C ALA A 170 -11.33 27.37 -3.68
N ASP A 171 -10.90 26.20 -3.18
CA ASP A 171 -10.46 26.04 -1.80
C ASP A 171 -9.14 26.80 -1.58
N PRO A 172 -8.83 27.22 -0.34
CA PRO A 172 -7.51 27.71 0.02
C PRO A 172 -6.37 26.81 -0.49
N PRO A 173 -5.42 27.33 -1.27
CA PRO A 173 -4.35 26.52 -1.85
C PRO A 173 -3.37 26.08 -0.77
N GLN A 174 -2.80 24.90 -0.99
CA GLN A 174 -1.71 24.37 -0.18
C GLN A 174 -0.38 24.77 -0.81
N GLY A 175 0.64 25.03 0.01
CA GLY A 175 2.00 25.30 -0.47
C GLY A 175 2.26 26.73 -0.95
N ILE A 176 1.25 27.60 -0.97
CA ILE A 176 1.34 29.02 -1.35
C ILE A 176 0.54 29.86 -0.34
N SER A 177 1.08 31.01 0.09
CA SER A 177 0.39 31.94 0.99
C SER A 177 -0.77 32.64 0.24
N TRP A 178 -1.97 32.62 0.83
CA TRP A 178 -3.21 33.09 0.18
C TRP A 178 -3.97 34.17 0.98
N SER A 179 -3.51 34.56 2.17
CA SER A 179 -4.11 35.61 3.02
C SER A 179 -3.13 36.75 3.31
N SER A 180 -3.66 37.96 3.56
CA SER A 180 -2.88 39.16 3.93
C SER A 180 -2.31 39.12 5.35
N ASP A 181 -2.84 38.23 6.20
CA ASP A 181 -2.33 38.02 7.55
C ASP A 181 -1.12 37.10 7.49
N GLN A 182 0.07 37.69 7.54
CA GLN A 182 1.36 37.00 7.50
C GLN A 182 1.58 35.94 8.61
N TYR A 183 0.63 35.70 9.53
CA TYR A 183 0.90 34.93 10.74
C TYR A 183 -0.15 33.90 11.18
N ILE A 184 -1.28 33.73 10.48
CA ILE A 184 -2.30 32.76 10.90
C ILE A 184 -2.33 31.56 9.93
N GLY A 185 -1.61 30.49 10.29
CA GLY A 185 -1.84 29.14 9.73
C GLY A 185 -0.77 28.57 8.79
N ASN A 186 0.43 29.15 8.71
CA ASN A 186 1.51 28.71 7.81
C ASN A 186 2.32 27.52 8.33
N TYR A 187 1.63 26.42 8.69
CA TYR A 187 2.27 25.28 9.34
C TYR A 187 1.95 23.94 8.65
N PHE A 188 2.93 23.29 8.01
CA PHE A 188 2.77 21.98 7.32
C PHE A 188 3.11 20.78 8.20
N CYS A 189 2.76 19.60 7.72
CA CYS A 189 3.08 18.34 8.37
C CYS A 189 4.44 17.79 7.94
N GLY A 190 5.37 17.55 8.86
CA GLY A 190 6.64 16.85 8.60
C GLY A 190 6.45 15.47 7.95
N ARG A 191 5.31 14.80 8.15
CA ARG A 191 4.97 13.59 7.38
C ARG A 191 4.67 13.90 5.93
N CYS A 192 3.89 14.94 5.61
CA CYS A 192 3.59 15.36 4.24
C CYS A 192 4.78 16.00 3.50
N ARG A 193 5.81 16.42 4.23
CA ARG A 193 7.05 17.02 3.69
C ARG A 193 8.28 16.51 4.45
N PRO A 194 8.66 15.22 4.31
CA PRO A 194 9.76 14.61 5.07
C PRO A 194 11.13 15.22 4.72
N LYS A 195 11.24 15.93 3.60
CA LYS A 195 12.45 16.63 3.13
C LYS A 195 12.50 18.11 3.53
N ALA A 196 11.50 18.62 4.25
CA ALA A 196 11.50 20.02 4.70
C ALA A 196 12.20 20.17 6.07
N GLU A 197 12.84 21.31 6.31
CA GLU A 197 13.49 21.58 7.60
C GLU A 197 12.44 21.68 8.72
N PRO A 198 12.52 20.83 9.77
CA PRO A 198 11.52 20.80 10.82
C PRO A 198 11.62 22.02 11.76
N HIS A 199 10.46 22.55 12.13
CA HIS A 199 10.32 23.72 13.00
C HIS A 199 10.43 23.28 14.45
N THR A 200 11.59 23.57 15.02
CA THR A 200 12.06 23.07 16.31
C THR A 200 11.07 23.28 17.47
N PRO A 201 10.42 24.47 17.64
CA PRO A 201 9.38 24.64 18.66
C PRO A 201 8.21 23.66 18.58
N PHE A 202 7.72 23.33 17.38
CA PHE A 202 6.61 22.38 17.23
C PHE A 202 7.05 20.96 17.55
N GLU A 203 8.27 20.57 17.18
CA GLU A 203 8.81 19.28 17.61
C GLU A 203 8.90 19.17 19.13
N ILE A 204 9.35 20.23 19.81
CA ILE A 204 9.46 20.24 21.27
C ILE A 204 8.08 20.06 21.92
N VAL A 205 7.04 20.70 21.37
CA VAL A 205 5.66 20.52 21.84
C VAL A 205 5.14 19.13 21.50
N ALA A 206 5.37 18.67 20.28
CA ALA A 206 4.89 17.38 19.78
C ALA A 206 5.49 16.20 20.57
N LYS A 207 6.75 16.30 20.99
CA LYS A 207 7.42 15.34 21.89
C LYS A 207 6.82 15.29 23.31
N LYS A 208 5.98 16.27 23.69
CA LYS A 208 5.37 16.38 25.04
C LYS A 208 3.88 16.04 25.07
N ILE A 209 3.26 15.71 23.94
CA ILE A 209 1.84 15.36 23.86
C ILE A 209 1.65 13.97 23.27
N PHE A 210 0.49 13.38 23.54
CA PHE A 210 0.06 12.13 22.93
C PHE A 210 -0.87 12.40 21.76
N PHE A 211 -0.84 11.49 20.79
CA PHE A 211 -1.56 11.60 19.53
C PHE A 211 -2.58 10.47 19.40
N PRO A 212 -3.85 10.78 19.08
CA PRO A 212 -4.80 9.73 18.76
C PRO A 212 -4.41 9.04 17.45
N CYS A 213 -4.69 7.74 17.36
CA CYS A 213 -4.52 7.00 16.11
C CYS A 213 -5.38 7.58 14.97
N SER A 214 -4.80 7.73 13.78
CA SER A 214 -5.49 8.23 12.57
C SER A 214 -6.59 7.31 12.07
N PHE A 215 -6.50 6.01 12.36
CA PHE A 215 -7.50 5.02 12.00
C PHE A 215 -8.63 4.91 13.03
N GLY A 216 -8.63 5.77 14.07
CA GLY A 216 -9.69 5.84 15.07
C GLY A 216 -9.70 4.67 16.05
N CYS A 217 -8.56 4.01 16.30
CA CYS A 217 -8.45 3.13 17.46
C CYS A 217 -8.35 3.96 18.75
N SER A 218 -8.46 3.30 19.90
CA SER A 218 -8.47 3.95 21.21
C SER A 218 -7.08 4.35 21.72
N ASP A 219 -6.02 4.05 20.96
CA ASP A 219 -4.64 4.24 21.43
C ASP A 219 -4.21 5.70 21.32
N LEU A 220 -3.44 6.13 22.33
CA LEU A 220 -2.78 7.42 22.42
C LEU A 220 -1.27 7.21 22.32
N LEU A 221 -0.65 7.82 21.32
CA LEU A 221 0.68 7.46 20.84
C LEU A 221 1.65 8.61 21.08
N ALA A 222 2.85 8.32 21.59
CA ALA A 222 3.90 9.31 21.67
C ALA A 222 4.44 9.64 20.26
N TRP A 223 5.02 10.83 20.08
CA TRP A 223 5.54 11.35 18.80
C TRP A 223 6.27 10.32 17.93
N GLY A 224 7.25 9.61 18.49
CA GLY A 224 8.06 8.63 17.74
C GLY A 224 7.33 7.32 17.41
N GLN A 225 6.23 7.00 18.10
CA GLN A 225 5.56 5.70 18.02
C GLN A 225 4.38 5.68 17.05
N VAL A 226 3.97 6.85 16.55
CA VAL A 226 2.77 6.96 15.71
C VAL A 226 2.93 6.16 14.41
N LEU A 227 4.12 6.15 13.80
CA LEU A 227 4.34 5.45 12.53
C LEU A 227 4.30 3.93 12.72
N ASP A 228 5.02 3.43 13.72
CA ASP A 228 5.08 2.00 14.03
C ASP A 228 3.70 1.45 14.37
N HIS A 229 2.93 2.20 15.17
CA HIS A 229 1.54 1.84 15.47
C HIS A 229 0.66 1.78 14.21
N GLU A 230 0.75 2.75 13.31
CA GLU A 230 -0.09 2.79 12.10
C GLU A 230 0.12 1.57 11.20
N ILE A 231 1.34 1.02 11.15
CA ILE A 231 1.65 -0.17 10.35
C ILE A 231 0.87 -1.38 10.89
N VAL A 232 0.74 -1.51 12.20
CA VAL A 232 0.12 -2.68 12.86
C VAL A 232 -1.29 -2.41 13.39
N CYS A 233 -1.85 -1.21 13.16
CA CYS A 233 -3.13 -0.82 13.72
C CYS A 233 -4.28 -1.71 13.23
N LYS A 234 -5.08 -2.24 14.16
CA LYS A 234 -6.26 -3.08 13.85
C LYS A 234 -7.32 -2.40 12.99
N LYS A 235 -7.43 -1.08 13.11
CA LYS A 235 -8.39 -0.29 12.33
C LYS A 235 -7.79 0.26 11.03
N ARG A 236 -6.54 -0.07 10.71
CA ARG A 236 -5.85 0.38 9.49
C ARG A 236 -6.69 0.08 8.25
N THR A 237 -6.95 1.11 7.48
CA THR A 237 -7.55 1.04 6.15
C THR A 237 -6.50 1.28 5.08
N LEU A 238 -6.69 0.66 3.92
CA LEU A 238 -5.80 0.80 2.78
C LEU A 238 -6.58 0.71 1.47
N ILE A 239 -6.01 1.28 0.42
CA ILE A 239 -6.47 1.07 -0.96
C ILE A 239 -5.93 -0.27 -1.43
N CYS A 240 -6.77 -1.07 -2.09
CA CYS A 240 -6.38 -2.37 -2.62
C CYS A 240 -5.06 -2.30 -3.42
N PRO A 241 -4.10 -3.22 -3.20
CA PRO A 241 -2.82 -3.23 -3.89
C PRO A 241 -2.88 -3.71 -5.35
N PHE A 242 -4.00 -4.28 -5.79
CA PHE A 242 -4.14 -4.78 -7.16
C PHE A 242 -4.27 -3.63 -8.17
N PRO A 243 -3.67 -3.76 -9.37
CA PRO A 243 -3.82 -2.74 -10.41
C PRO A 243 -5.28 -2.56 -10.74
N THR A 244 -5.69 -1.33 -11.07
CA THR A 244 -7.05 -0.99 -11.50
C THR A 244 -8.14 -1.20 -10.44
N CYS A 245 -7.78 -1.57 -9.21
CA CYS A 245 -8.70 -1.64 -8.08
C CYS A 245 -8.54 -0.42 -7.17
N TYR A 246 -9.59 0.40 -7.08
CA TYR A 246 -9.59 1.62 -6.25
C TYR A 246 -10.38 1.46 -4.94
N SER A 247 -10.82 0.24 -4.63
CA SER A 247 -11.56 -0.05 -3.41
C SER A 247 -10.69 0.20 -2.17
N THR A 248 -11.28 0.88 -1.18
CA THR A 248 -10.69 1.04 0.15
C THR A 248 -11.27 -0.01 1.09
N THR A 249 -10.43 -0.71 1.84
CA THR A 249 -10.84 -1.76 2.79
C THR A 249 -9.99 -1.73 4.05
N GLN A 250 -10.47 -2.37 5.14
CA GLN A 250 -9.64 -2.61 6.32
C GLN A 250 -8.61 -3.71 6.01
N LEU A 251 -7.40 -3.59 6.57
CA LEU A 251 -6.34 -4.60 6.37
C LEU A 251 -6.81 -6.01 6.78
N SER A 252 -7.63 -6.11 7.84
CA SER A 252 -8.22 -7.37 8.32
C SER A 252 -9.19 -8.02 7.32
N LEU A 253 -9.80 -7.22 6.46
CA LEU A 253 -10.76 -7.64 5.43
C LEU A 253 -10.14 -7.75 4.04
N LEU A 254 -8.85 -7.41 3.89
CA LEU A 254 -8.17 -7.45 2.60
C LEU A 254 -8.18 -8.85 2.00
N ARG A 255 -8.01 -9.91 2.81
CA ARG A 255 -8.05 -11.29 2.32
C ARG A 255 -9.37 -11.64 1.63
N ASP A 256 -10.49 -11.19 2.21
CA ASP A 256 -11.84 -11.51 1.73
C ASP A 256 -12.14 -10.66 0.48
N HIS A 257 -11.68 -9.41 0.48
CA HIS A 257 -11.70 -8.55 -0.70
C HIS A 257 -10.95 -9.17 -1.88
N ILE A 258 -9.70 -9.64 -1.69
CA ILE A 258 -8.91 -10.26 -2.76
C ILE A 258 -9.61 -11.52 -3.29
N LYS A 259 -10.12 -12.37 -2.39
CA LYS A 259 -10.83 -13.60 -2.78
C LYS A 259 -12.05 -13.31 -3.67
N VAL A 260 -12.83 -12.27 -3.34
CA VAL A 260 -14.08 -11.95 -4.04
C VAL A 260 -13.83 -11.12 -5.30
N GLN A 261 -12.97 -10.10 -5.23
CA GLN A 261 -12.76 -9.12 -6.31
C GLN A 261 -11.61 -9.51 -7.26
N HIS A 262 -10.69 -10.36 -6.80
CA HIS A 262 -9.51 -10.81 -7.56
C HIS A 262 -9.34 -12.34 -7.55
N PRO A 263 -10.38 -13.14 -7.86
CA PRO A 263 -10.34 -14.60 -7.73
C PRO A 263 -9.27 -15.26 -8.60
N LEU A 264 -8.92 -14.67 -9.76
CA LEU A 264 -7.88 -15.17 -10.65
C LEU A 264 -6.46 -15.04 -10.08
N PHE A 265 -6.27 -14.20 -9.07
CA PHE A 265 -4.98 -13.94 -8.42
C PHE A 265 -4.97 -14.41 -6.96
N TYR A 266 -6.03 -15.09 -6.54
CA TYR A 266 -6.18 -15.66 -5.20
C TYR A 266 -5.92 -17.16 -5.23
N GLN A 267 -5.04 -17.64 -4.34
CA GLN A 267 -4.67 -19.05 -4.23
C GLN A 267 -4.86 -19.52 -2.81
N ASP A 268 -5.71 -20.54 -2.61
CA ASP A 268 -5.88 -21.28 -1.35
C ASP A 268 -5.26 -22.69 -1.40
N THR A 269 -4.78 -23.07 -2.57
CA THR A 269 -4.07 -24.31 -2.87
C THR A 269 -2.90 -23.96 -3.77
N ARG A 270 -1.84 -24.78 -3.73
CA ARG A 270 -0.66 -24.56 -4.57
C ARG A 270 -1.06 -24.64 -6.04
N GLN A 271 -0.86 -23.54 -6.78
CA GLN A 271 -1.08 -23.48 -8.21
C GLN A 271 0.21 -23.12 -8.94
N GLN A 272 0.42 -23.75 -10.09
CA GLN A 272 1.49 -23.37 -11.01
C GLN A 272 0.94 -22.35 -12.01
N ILE A 273 1.57 -21.19 -12.07
CA ILE A 273 1.17 -20.08 -12.93
C ILE A 273 2.08 -20.06 -14.16
N GLN A 274 1.48 -19.99 -15.34
CA GLN A 274 2.18 -19.81 -16.60
C GLN A 274 2.21 -18.32 -16.99
N LEU A 275 3.37 -17.88 -17.47
CA LEU A 275 3.59 -16.53 -17.99
C LEU A 275 4.47 -16.61 -19.23
N VAL A 276 4.19 -15.76 -20.22
CA VAL A 276 4.95 -15.71 -21.48
C VAL A 276 5.87 -14.50 -21.45
N LEU A 277 7.17 -14.71 -21.31
CA LEU A 277 8.15 -13.64 -21.38
C LEU A 277 8.31 -13.17 -22.82
N SER A 278 8.28 -11.86 -23.06
CA SER A 278 8.58 -11.23 -24.35
C SER A 278 9.64 -10.14 -24.20
N SER A 279 10.29 -9.75 -25.30
CA SER A 279 11.45 -8.86 -25.30
C SER A 279 11.13 -7.37 -25.05
N SER A 280 9.87 -6.95 -25.08
CA SER A 280 9.51 -5.53 -25.14
C SER A 280 9.01 -4.89 -23.84
N THR A 281 8.53 -5.65 -22.87
CA THR A 281 7.87 -5.07 -21.67
C THR A 281 8.14 -5.86 -20.39
N PRO A 282 8.48 -5.17 -19.27
CA PRO A 282 8.53 -5.80 -17.96
C PRO A 282 7.17 -6.39 -17.58
N MET A 283 7.18 -7.56 -16.95
CA MET A 283 5.95 -8.23 -16.51
C MET A 283 5.90 -8.29 -15.00
N THR A 284 4.93 -7.59 -14.41
CA THR A 284 4.71 -7.56 -12.97
C THR A 284 3.37 -8.20 -12.63
N ARG A 285 3.32 -9.00 -11.55
CA ARG A 285 2.13 -9.65 -11.00
C ARG A 285 2.11 -9.57 -9.48
N LEU A 286 0.90 -9.60 -8.94
CA LEU A 286 0.60 -9.70 -7.51
C LEU A 286 -0.36 -10.88 -7.30
N HIS A 287 -0.09 -11.70 -6.31
CA HIS A 287 -0.94 -12.82 -5.91
C HIS A 287 -1.27 -12.75 -4.42
N GLY A 288 -2.51 -13.07 -4.06
CA GLY A 288 -2.90 -13.32 -2.68
C GLY A 288 -2.85 -14.82 -2.39
N ILE A 289 -2.01 -15.24 -1.45
CA ILE A 289 -1.81 -16.65 -1.10
C ILE A 289 -2.34 -16.89 0.30
N ARG A 290 -3.23 -17.88 0.46
CA ARG A 290 -3.73 -18.34 1.74
C ARG A 290 -3.15 -19.71 2.07
N ASP A 291 -2.63 -19.84 3.28
CA ASP A 291 -2.22 -21.12 3.87
C ASP A 291 -2.72 -21.19 5.32
N GLY A 292 -3.76 -22.00 5.56
CA GLY A 292 -4.47 -22.04 6.84
C GLY A 292 -5.01 -20.66 7.25
N ASP A 293 -4.49 -20.15 8.38
CA ASP A 293 -4.83 -18.83 8.93
C ASP A 293 -3.94 -17.71 8.39
N TYR A 294 -2.90 -18.02 7.63
CA TYR A 294 -1.99 -17.02 7.08
C TYR A 294 -2.50 -16.51 5.73
N THR A 295 -2.32 -15.22 5.50
CA THR A 295 -2.51 -14.61 4.19
C THR A 295 -1.27 -13.83 3.82
N PHE A 296 -0.71 -14.12 2.64
CA PHE A 296 0.47 -13.49 2.08
C PHE A 296 0.14 -12.75 0.79
N LEU A 297 0.90 -11.71 0.49
CA LEU A 297 0.99 -11.12 -0.83
C LEU A 297 2.31 -11.50 -1.47
N PHE A 298 2.26 -12.03 -2.68
CA PHE A 298 3.43 -12.39 -3.46
C PHE A 298 3.56 -11.48 -4.68
N PHE A 299 4.59 -10.63 -4.66
CA PHE A 299 4.94 -9.72 -5.73
C PHE A 299 6.02 -10.37 -6.59
N ILE A 300 5.85 -10.35 -7.91
CA ILE A 300 6.85 -10.88 -8.84
C ILE A 300 6.94 -9.98 -10.07
N LYS A 301 8.16 -9.61 -10.44
CA LYS A 301 8.51 -8.81 -11.63
C LYS A 301 9.57 -9.53 -12.44
N PHE A 302 9.29 -9.70 -13.74
CA PHE A 302 10.26 -10.14 -14.73
C PHE A 302 10.69 -8.96 -15.60
N GLU A 303 11.99 -8.81 -15.79
CA GLU A 303 12.56 -7.73 -16.58
C GLU A 303 13.71 -8.27 -17.44
N LEU A 304 13.70 -7.92 -18.72
CA LEU A 304 14.78 -8.29 -19.62
C LEU A 304 16.02 -7.44 -19.29
N ILE A 305 17.12 -8.12 -19.00
CA ILE A 305 18.46 -7.56 -18.92
C ILE A 305 19.18 -7.86 -20.26
N ALA A 306 20.40 -7.36 -20.43
CA ALA A 306 21.26 -7.66 -21.57
C ALA A 306 21.46 -9.17 -21.80
N ASN A 307 21.76 -9.55 -23.05
CA ASN A 307 22.14 -10.90 -23.46
C ASN A 307 21.09 -12.00 -23.21
N ASN A 308 19.80 -11.72 -23.46
CA ASN A 308 18.68 -12.67 -23.25
C ASN A 308 18.61 -13.24 -21.81
N GLN A 309 18.96 -12.40 -20.83
CA GLN A 309 18.83 -12.73 -19.42
C GLN A 309 17.60 -12.03 -18.86
N TYR A 310 16.77 -12.76 -18.10
CA TYR A 310 15.66 -12.18 -17.38
C TYR A 310 15.99 -12.09 -15.89
N CYS A 311 15.79 -10.90 -15.32
CA CYS A 311 15.76 -10.68 -13.89
C CYS A 311 14.37 -11.02 -13.36
N CYS A 312 14.26 -12.04 -12.52
CA CYS A 312 13.08 -12.30 -11.71
C CYS A 312 13.30 -11.70 -10.33
N ASN A 313 12.59 -10.61 -10.05
CA ASN A 313 12.57 -9.91 -8.78
C ASN A 313 11.27 -10.28 -8.06
N PHE A 314 11.33 -10.71 -6.80
CA PHE A 314 10.11 -11.00 -6.05
C PHE A 314 10.24 -10.67 -4.57
N ASN A 315 9.09 -10.50 -3.93
CA ASN A 315 8.98 -10.38 -2.48
C ASN A 315 7.67 -11.00 -2.00
N ILE A 316 7.66 -11.45 -0.74
CA ILE A 316 6.51 -11.99 -0.04
C ILE A 316 6.27 -11.13 1.20
N CYS A 317 5.05 -10.65 1.38
CA CYS A 317 4.65 -9.93 2.60
C CYS A 317 3.52 -10.66 3.32
N LEU A 318 3.54 -10.64 4.66
CA LEU A 318 2.45 -11.14 5.49
C LEU A 318 1.35 -10.08 5.64
N VAL A 319 0.12 -10.42 5.26
CA VAL A 319 -1.08 -9.56 5.45
C VAL A 319 -1.81 -9.91 6.74
N TRP A 320 -1.92 -11.20 7.04
CA TRP A 320 -2.63 -11.72 8.20
C TRP A 320 -1.94 -12.97 8.75
N PRO A 321 -1.81 -13.13 10.08
CA PRO A 321 -2.35 -12.27 11.15
C PRO A 321 -1.59 -10.94 11.34
N GLN A 322 -2.28 -9.92 11.88
CA GLN A 322 -1.69 -8.60 12.17
C GLN A 322 -0.84 -8.58 13.44
N TYR A 323 -1.08 -9.54 14.33
CA TYR A 323 -0.32 -9.75 15.54
C TYR A 323 0.11 -11.20 15.53
N ILE A 324 1.40 -11.40 15.33
CA ILE A 324 2.04 -12.70 15.43
C ILE A 324 3.20 -12.54 16.39
N HIS A 325 3.34 -13.46 17.34
CA HIS A 325 4.60 -13.55 18.07
C HIS A 325 5.67 -13.97 17.06
N GLU A 326 6.82 -13.30 17.02
CA GLU A 326 7.91 -13.57 16.04
C GLU A 326 8.19 -15.08 15.91
N THR A 327 8.13 -15.80 17.04
CA THR A 327 8.34 -17.24 17.14
C THR A 327 7.33 -18.12 16.39
N GLU A 328 6.13 -17.62 16.08
CA GLU A 328 5.11 -18.39 15.34
C GLU A 328 5.32 -18.32 13.82
N LEU A 329 5.99 -17.29 13.31
CA LEU A 329 6.33 -17.17 11.90
C LEU A 329 7.66 -17.87 11.58
N ASP A 330 8.57 -18.03 12.57
CA ASP A 330 9.84 -18.75 12.42
C ASP A 330 9.70 -20.15 11.80
N ASP A 331 8.59 -20.83 12.09
CA ASP A 331 8.31 -22.19 11.61
C ASP A 331 7.69 -22.20 10.21
N VAL A 332 7.28 -21.05 9.68
CA VAL A 332 6.75 -20.93 8.33
C VAL A 332 7.91 -20.81 7.35
N LYS A 333 7.83 -21.56 6.24
CA LYS A 333 8.72 -21.42 5.09
C LYS A 333 7.90 -21.27 3.82
N CYS A 334 8.36 -20.42 2.92
CA CYS A 334 7.77 -20.24 1.60
C CYS A 334 8.70 -20.83 0.54
N ARG A 335 8.21 -21.86 -0.17
CA ARG A 335 8.91 -22.45 -1.32
C ARG A 335 8.45 -21.78 -2.60
N VAL A 336 9.34 -21.02 -3.22
CA VAL A 336 9.14 -20.42 -4.54
C VAL A 336 9.85 -21.28 -5.57
N GLU A 337 9.09 -21.82 -6.53
CA GLU A 337 9.64 -22.57 -7.66
C GLU A 337 9.45 -21.78 -8.94
N LEU A 338 10.50 -21.71 -9.75
CA LEU A 338 10.52 -21.11 -11.09
C LEU A 338 11.05 -22.17 -12.07
N SER A 339 10.39 -22.36 -13.20
CA SER A 339 10.87 -23.25 -14.25
C SER A 339 10.66 -22.69 -15.64
N ILE A 340 11.62 -22.97 -16.53
CA ILE A 340 11.55 -22.73 -17.97
C ILE A 340 11.81 -24.07 -18.65
N PRO A 341 10.76 -24.88 -18.90
CA PRO A 341 10.93 -26.24 -19.41
C PRO A 341 11.69 -26.32 -20.73
N ALA A 342 11.44 -25.37 -21.64
CA ALA A 342 12.14 -25.30 -22.94
C ALA A 342 13.66 -25.15 -22.80
N GLU A 343 14.13 -24.61 -21.68
CA GLU A 343 15.54 -24.35 -21.40
C GLU A 343 16.12 -25.31 -20.36
N ASN A 344 15.32 -26.29 -19.89
CA ASN A 344 15.65 -27.19 -18.79
C ASN A 344 16.09 -26.46 -17.50
N VAL A 345 15.49 -25.29 -17.23
CA VAL A 345 15.78 -24.51 -16.03
C VAL A 345 14.74 -24.81 -14.97
N LYS A 346 15.19 -25.13 -13.75
CA LYS A 346 14.37 -25.21 -12.55
C LYS A 346 15.12 -24.59 -11.38
N ILE A 347 14.51 -23.58 -10.76
CA ILE A 347 15.07 -22.83 -9.64
C ILE A 347 14.09 -22.97 -8.47
N ILE A 348 14.64 -23.25 -7.29
CA ILE A 348 13.88 -23.35 -6.05
C ILE A 348 14.52 -22.39 -5.05
N LYS A 349 13.71 -21.49 -4.51
CA LYS A 349 14.08 -20.56 -3.45
C LYS A 349 13.23 -20.82 -2.21
N LEU A 350 13.88 -20.81 -1.06
CA LEU A 350 13.24 -20.99 0.24
C LEU A 350 13.36 -19.67 0.98
N ILE A 351 12.22 -19.08 1.34
CA ILE A 351 12.13 -17.89 2.19
C ILE A 351 11.70 -18.35 3.58
N PHE A 352 12.44 -17.95 4.61
CA PHE A 352 12.11 -18.27 6.00
C PHE A 352 11.12 -17.22 6.53
N GLY A 353 10.19 -17.63 7.39
CA GLY A 353 9.16 -16.74 7.89
C GLY A 353 9.71 -15.52 8.64
N ARG A 354 10.84 -15.67 9.35
CA ARG A 354 11.56 -14.55 9.97
C ARG A 354 12.03 -13.46 9.00
N ASP A 355 12.18 -13.81 7.72
CA ASP A 355 12.58 -12.90 6.65
C ASP A 355 11.36 -12.32 5.91
N ILE A 356 10.13 -12.70 6.30
CA ILE A 356 8.88 -12.21 5.71
C ILE A 356 8.39 -10.99 6.51
N GLU A 357 8.41 -9.83 5.87
CA GLU A 357 7.93 -8.59 6.46
C GLU A 357 6.40 -8.49 6.43
N MET A 358 5.85 -7.69 7.35
CA MET A 358 4.43 -7.33 7.30
C MET A 358 4.13 -6.43 6.11
N TYR A 359 2.96 -6.62 5.51
CA TYR A 359 2.52 -5.79 4.40
C TYR A 359 2.29 -4.34 4.85
N ASN A 360 2.99 -3.40 4.20
CA ASN A 360 2.86 -1.98 4.41
C ASN A 360 2.53 -1.28 3.09
N ASP A 361 1.30 -0.78 2.92
CA ASP A 361 0.86 -0.16 1.66
C ASP A 361 1.62 1.12 1.28
N ARG A 362 2.37 1.72 2.21
CA ARG A 362 3.27 2.87 1.97
C ARG A 362 4.62 2.47 1.35
N GLN A 363 5.07 1.24 1.60
CA GLN A 363 6.35 0.71 1.10
C GLN A 363 6.10 -0.29 -0.03
N HIS A 364 5.24 -1.26 0.22
CA HIS A 364 4.89 -2.37 -0.67
C HIS A 364 3.78 -1.97 -1.62
N CYS A 365 4.16 -1.31 -2.71
CA CYS A 365 3.21 -0.85 -3.71
C CYS A 365 3.51 -1.44 -5.08
N LEU A 366 2.50 -2.07 -5.69
CA LEU A 366 2.63 -2.65 -7.02
C LEU A 366 2.87 -1.58 -8.09
N SER A 367 2.25 -0.40 -7.97
CA SER A 367 2.54 0.75 -8.87
C SER A 367 3.94 1.29 -8.64
N CYS A 368 4.45 1.25 -7.40
CA CYS A 368 5.87 1.51 -7.19
C CYS A 368 6.66 0.50 -7.97
N LEU A 369 6.31 -0.79 -7.96
CA LEU A 369 6.94 -1.84 -8.77
C LEU A 369 6.82 -1.63 -10.31
N TYR A 370 6.20 -0.55 -10.78
CA TYR A 370 6.20 -0.09 -12.18
C TYR A 370 6.99 1.22 -12.43
N GLN A 371 7.61 1.83 -11.41
CA GLN A 371 8.22 3.17 -11.45
C GLN A 371 7.22 4.26 -11.85
N ASN A 372 5.92 4.01 -11.66
CA ASN A 372 4.86 4.90 -12.10
C ASN A 372 3.82 5.13 -11.00
N CYS A 373 4.23 5.13 -9.73
CA CYS A 373 3.37 5.49 -8.62
C CYS A 373 3.38 7.00 -8.41
N ASP A 374 2.20 7.56 -8.24
CA ASP A 374 1.92 8.96 -7.92
C ASP A 374 1.47 9.18 -6.47
N LYS A 375 1.33 8.09 -5.68
CA LYS A 375 0.94 8.15 -4.27
C LYS A 375 1.97 8.91 -3.44
N MET A 376 1.50 9.69 -2.47
CA MET A 376 2.39 10.34 -1.51
C MET A 376 3.18 9.32 -0.70
N PHE A 377 4.45 9.66 -0.38
CA PHE A 377 5.41 8.84 0.39
C PHE A 377 5.98 7.63 -0.33
N HIS A 378 5.60 7.44 -1.59
CA HIS A 378 6.12 6.38 -2.42
C HIS A 378 7.29 6.92 -3.24
N GLU A 379 8.48 6.38 -3.02
CA GLU A 379 9.72 6.88 -3.66
C GLU A 379 9.98 6.26 -5.04
N ASN A 380 9.18 5.28 -5.46
CA ASN A 380 9.37 4.52 -6.72
C ASN A 380 10.78 3.88 -6.84
N THR A 381 11.46 3.60 -5.72
CA THR A 381 12.81 3.04 -5.72
C THR A 381 12.85 1.51 -5.82
N PHE A 382 11.76 0.84 -5.40
CA PHE A 382 11.63 -0.64 -5.37
C PHE A 382 12.57 -1.34 -4.40
N ASP A 383 13.20 -0.61 -3.48
CA ASP A 383 14.23 -1.14 -2.59
C ASP A 383 13.71 -2.24 -1.64
N TRP A 384 12.38 -2.37 -1.52
CA TRP A 384 11.71 -3.42 -0.74
C TRP A 384 11.64 -4.78 -1.46
N ILE A 385 12.19 -4.92 -2.66
CA ILE A 385 12.39 -6.24 -3.29
C ILE A 385 13.61 -6.90 -2.64
N THR A 386 13.36 -8.04 -2.00
CA THR A 386 14.36 -8.79 -1.24
C THR A 386 15.03 -9.89 -2.06
N GLU A 387 14.29 -10.53 -2.98
CA GLU A 387 14.81 -11.64 -3.76
C GLU A 387 15.03 -11.29 -5.23
N LYS A 388 16.19 -11.71 -5.73
CA LYS A 388 16.61 -11.54 -7.12
C LYS A 388 17.16 -12.86 -7.67
N VAL A 389 16.61 -13.30 -8.80
CA VAL A 389 17.02 -14.52 -9.51
C VAL A 389 17.25 -14.18 -10.98
N ILE A 390 18.41 -14.53 -11.51
CA ILE A 390 18.72 -14.37 -12.93
C ILE A 390 18.40 -15.69 -13.65
N VAL A 391 17.64 -15.60 -14.74
CA VAL A 391 17.28 -16.75 -15.57
C VAL A 391 17.74 -16.52 -17.00
N TYR A 392 18.37 -17.53 -17.58
CA TYR A 392 18.91 -17.48 -18.94
C TYR A 392 17.92 -18.09 -19.92
N THR A 393 17.67 -17.40 -21.03
CA THR A 393 16.87 -17.92 -22.15
C THR A 393 17.73 -17.97 -23.40
N LYS A 394 17.75 -19.10 -24.12
CA LYS A 394 18.59 -19.26 -25.33
C LYS A 394 17.98 -18.58 -26.55
N SER A 395 16.67 -18.35 -26.53
CA SER A 395 15.93 -17.76 -27.65
C SER A 395 15.61 -16.28 -27.43
N SER A 396 15.73 -15.48 -28.49
CA SER A 396 15.17 -14.13 -28.59
C SER A 396 13.64 -14.13 -28.76
N VAL A 397 13.01 -15.30 -28.71
CA VAL A 397 11.57 -15.54 -28.88
C VAL A 397 10.88 -15.77 -27.54
N LYS A 398 9.56 -15.53 -27.52
CA LYS A 398 8.66 -15.73 -26.38
C LYS A 398 8.93 -17.03 -25.64
N SER A 399 9.23 -16.95 -24.33
CA SER A 399 9.53 -18.11 -23.49
C SER A 399 8.45 -18.32 -22.44
N ASN A 400 7.95 -19.55 -22.31
CA ASN A 400 7.01 -19.93 -21.26
C ASN A 400 7.76 -20.13 -19.94
N VAL A 401 7.41 -19.33 -18.95
CA VAL A 401 7.89 -19.44 -17.57
C VAL A 401 6.74 -19.92 -16.70
N PHE A 402 7.05 -20.87 -15.84
CA PHE A 402 6.14 -21.37 -14.83
C PHE A 402 6.68 -21.01 -13.46
N TYR A 403 5.82 -20.54 -12.58
CA TYR A 403 6.20 -20.31 -11.19
C TYR A 403 5.10 -20.71 -10.22
N SER A 404 5.49 -21.05 -9.01
CA SER A 404 4.55 -21.36 -7.93
C SER A 404 5.14 -20.92 -6.60
N ILE A 405 4.27 -20.56 -5.67
CA ILE A 405 4.62 -20.28 -4.27
C ILE A 405 3.82 -21.23 -3.39
N ALA A 406 4.48 -21.83 -2.41
CA ALA A 406 3.87 -22.72 -1.45
C ALA A 406 4.41 -22.42 -0.05
N PRO A 407 3.64 -21.70 0.78
CA PRO A 407 3.88 -21.65 2.22
C PRO A 407 3.70 -23.05 2.80
N TYR A 408 4.51 -23.39 3.80
CA TYR A 408 4.36 -24.60 4.59
C TYR A 408 4.97 -24.37 5.98
N LYS A 409 4.35 -24.96 7.00
CA LYS A 409 4.97 -25.02 8.33
C LYS A 409 6.01 -26.14 8.34
N GLN A 410 7.26 -25.77 8.57
CA GLN A 410 8.28 -26.74 8.92
C GLN A 410 7.98 -27.28 10.32
N GLU A 411 7.83 -28.58 10.41
CA GLU A 411 7.71 -29.23 11.70
C GLU A 411 9.05 -29.11 12.44
N ARG A 412 9.05 -28.51 13.64
CA ARG A 412 10.19 -28.56 14.56
C ARG A 412 10.36 -30.01 15.00
N VAL A 413 11.37 -30.67 14.43
CA VAL A 413 11.80 -31.99 14.87
C VAL A 413 12.95 -31.80 15.83
N THR A 414 12.76 -32.15 17.09
CA THR A 414 13.87 -32.25 18.02
C THR A 414 14.52 -33.61 17.80
N TYR A 415 15.79 -33.64 17.39
CA TYR A 415 16.50 -34.90 17.14
C TYR A 415 16.64 -35.76 18.39
N LEU A 416 16.60 -35.13 19.57
CA LEU A 416 16.60 -35.78 20.87
C LEU A 416 15.43 -35.23 21.71
N ALA A 417 14.73 -36.11 22.42
CA ALA A 417 13.78 -35.66 23.42
C ALA A 417 14.52 -34.88 24.52
N PRO A 418 13.99 -33.76 25.02
CA PRO A 418 14.52 -33.11 26.21
C PRO A 418 14.66 -34.11 27.36
N GLU A 419 15.81 -34.08 28.05
CA GLU A 419 16.16 -35.02 29.13
C GLU A 419 15.08 -35.12 30.23
N ASN A 420 14.31 -34.06 30.43
CA ASN A 420 13.25 -33.96 31.44
C ASN A 420 11.88 -34.55 31.01
N LEU A 421 11.79 -35.22 29.85
CA LEU A 421 10.55 -35.88 29.39
C LEU A 421 10.47 -37.37 29.74
N GLU A 422 11.56 -37.94 30.23
CA GLU A 422 11.61 -39.34 30.65
C GLU A 422 11.19 -39.46 32.11
N CYS A 423 10.37 -40.46 32.41
CA CYS A 423 10.01 -40.72 33.80
C CYS A 423 11.22 -41.31 34.53
N PRO A 424 11.66 -40.75 35.66
CA PRO A 424 12.83 -41.24 36.39
C PRO A 424 12.63 -42.62 37.04
N VAL A 425 11.42 -43.17 36.97
CA VAL A 425 11.10 -44.50 37.52
C VAL A 425 11.19 -45.58 36.44
N CYS A 426 10.55 -45.36 35.29
CA CYS A 426 10.48 -46.36 34.22
C CYS A 426 11.33 -46.05 32.99
N PHE A 427 11.98 -44.88 32.93
CA PHE A 427 12.82 -44.41 31.82
C PHE A 427 12.10 -44.31 30.45
N GLU A 428 10.77 -44.41 30.47
CA GLU A 428 9.91 -44.21 29.32
C GLU A 428 9.45 -42.75 29.23
N TYR A 429 9.13 -42.29 28.02
CA TYR A 429 8.55 -40.97 27.83
C TYR A 429 7.22 -40.82 28.58
N MET A 430 7.08 -39.70 29.29
CA MET A 430 5.83 -39.26 29.89
C MET A 430 4.88 -38.74 28.80
N THR A 431 3.63 -39.21 28.76
CA THR A 431 2.67 -38.90 27.67
C THR A 431 1.34 -38.37 28.18
N ASP A 432 0.55 -39.20 28.87
CA ASP A 432 -0.86 -38.92 29.10
C ASP A 432 -1.12 -38.11 30.36
N GLN A 433 -1.09 -38.75 31.53
CA GLN A 433 -1.23 -38.08 32.82
C GLN A 433 0.14 -37.98 33.48
N ILE A 434 0.61 -36.74 33.63
CA ILE A 434 1.93 -36.42 34.20
C ILE A 434 1.72 -35.85 35.59
N ILE A 435 2.30 -36.49 36.59
CA ILE A 435 2.06 -36.19 38.01
C ILE A 435 3.25 -35.46 38.60
N ASN A 436 2.98 -34.43 39.40
CA ASN A 436 4.03 -33.69 40.11
C ASN A 436 4.08 -34.07 41.59
N CYS A 437 5.30 -34.17 42.13
CA CYS A 437 5.49 -34.07 43.58
C CYS A 437 5.27 -32.62 44.05
N ALA A 438 5.19 -32.40 45.37
CA ALA A 438 5.01 -31.06 45.94
C ALA A 438 6.11 -30.06 45.53
N ASN A 439 7.31 -30.54 45.20
CA ASN A 439 8.44 -29.72 44.75
C ASN A 439 8.58 -29.61 43.22
N GLY A 440 7.64 -30.19 42.45
CA GLY A 440 7.58 -29.99 40.99
C GLY A 440 8.23 -31.06 40.09
N HIS A 441 8.90 -32.08 40.63
CA HIS A 441 9.38 -33.21 39.81
C HIS A 441 8.23 -34.01 39.20
N SER A 442 8.35 -34.38 37.92
CA SER A 442 7.29 -35.02 37.12
C SER A 442 7.49 -36.54 36.93
N PHE A 443 6.40 -37.29 36.94
CA PHE A 443 6.37 -38.75 36.77
C PHE A 443 5.17 -39.22 35.95
N CYS A 444 5.23 -40.46 35.45
CA CYS A 444 4.13 -41.09 34.75
C CYS A 444 3.03 -41.56 35.73
N GLN A 445 1.74 -41.45 35.37
CA GLN A 445 0.64 -41.92 36.22
C GLN A 445 0.75 -43.40 36.60
N ASN A 446 1.20 -44.26 35.68
CA ASN A 446 1.41 -45.68 35.96
C ASN A 446 2.48 -45.91 37.03
N CYS A 447 3.49 -45.04 37.06
CA CYS A 447 4.61 -45.09 37.98
C CYS A 447 4.19 -44.64 39.38
N LYS A 448 3.30 -43.64 39.46
CA LYS A 448 2.76 -43.13 40.73
C LYS A 448 2.16 -44.22 41.61
N ALA A 449 1.49 -45.21 41.01
CA ALA A 449 0.88 -46.32 41.76
C ALA A 449 1.91 -47.21 42.49
N SER A 450 3.20 -47.12 42.11
CA SER A 450 4.28 -47.95 42.64
C SER A 450 5.23 -47.19 43.58
N ILE A 451 4.97 -45.91 43.87
CA ILE A 451 5.82 -45.08 44.73
C ILE A 451 4.97 -44.24 45.69
N GLU A 452 5.37 -44.17 46.96
CA GLU A 452 4.71 -43.33 47.97
C GLU A 452 5.35 -41.93 48.09
N ASN A 453 6.67 -41.86 47.92
CA ASN A 453 7.46 -40.64 48.00
C ASN A 453 8.22 -40.40 46.68
N CYS A 454 8.47 -39.13 46.38
CA CYS A 454 9.24 -38.72 45.22
C CYS A 454 10.66 -39.36 45.23
N PRO A 455 11.07 -40.11 44.20
CA PRO A 455 12.38 -40.77 44.17
C PRO A 455 13.55 -39.78 44.08
N ILE A 456 13.30 -38.54 43.66
CA ILE A 456 14.32 -37.49 43.51
C ILE A 456 14.49 -36.70 44.82
N CYS A 457 13.41 -36.15 45.37
CA CYS A 457 13.46 -35.24 46.53
C CYS A 457 12.87 -35.81 47.83
N ARG A 458 12.36 -37.05 47.81
CA ARG A 458 11.81 -37.79 48.96
C ARG A 458 10.57 -37.17 49.62
N THR A 459 9.99 -36.13 49.05
CA THR A 459 8.73 -35.52 49.51
C THR A 459 7.53 -36.37 49.10
N THR A 460 6.44 -36.32 49.88
CA THR A 460 5.18 -36.99 49.59
C THR A 460 4.65 -36.59 48.21
N LEU A 461 4.15 -37.57 47.47
CA LEU A 461 3.55 -37.33 46.15
C LEU A 461 2.22 -36.61 46.29
N SER A 462 1.93 -35.73 45.34
CA SER A 462 0.64 -35.04 45.27
C SER A 462 -0.23 -35.64 44.17
N ASP A 463 -1.53 -35.34 44.22
CA ASP A 463 -2.45 -35.61 43.11
C ASP A 463 -2.41 -34.53 42.01
N SER A 464 -1.48 -33.57 42.12
CA SER A 464 -1.34 -32.49 41.15
C SER A 464 -0.77 -32.98 39.82
N ARG A 465 -1.37 -32.53 38.72
CA ARG A 465 -0.97 -32.84 37.35
C ARG A 465 -0.19 -31.71 36.71
N ASN A 466 0.76 -32.06 35.85
CA ASN A 466 1.52 -31.12 35.04
C ASN A 466 0.87 -30.89 33.68
N TYR A 467 -0.25 -30.16 33.64
CA TYR A 467 -0.97 -29.86 32.39
C TYR A 467 -0.10 -29.16 31.34
N ALA A 468 0.90 -28.37 31.77
CA ALA A 468 1.84 -27.72 30.87
C ALA A 468 2.69 -28.75 30.14
N LEU A 469 3.27 -29.72 30.87
CA LEU A 469 4.05 -30.79 30.26
C LEU A 469 3.18 -31.73 29.42
N GLU A 470 1.95 -32.02 29.86
CA GLU A 470 0.97 -32.79 29.07
C GLU A 470 0.62 -32.10 27.74
N LYS A 471 0.47 -30.78 27.74
CA LYS A 471 0.24 -30.00 26.51
C LYS A 471 1.47 -30.01 25.61
N LEU A 472 2.67 -29.89 26.19
CA LEU A 472 3.93 -29.92 25.46
C LEU A 472 4.15 -31.26 24.74
N VAL A 473 4.00 -32.40 25.42
CA VAL A 473 4.26 -33.73 24.83
C VAL A 473 3.27 -34.10 23.72
N LYS A 474 2.08 -33.48 23.72
CA LYS A 474 1.07 -33.65 22.67
C LYS A 474 1.43 -32.91 21.37
N SER A 475 2.13 -31.79 21.45
CA SER A 475 2.54 -30.99 20.28
C SER A 475 3.99 -31.22 19.85
N LEU A 476 4.88 -31.62 20.76
CA LEU A 476 6.30 -31.82 20.49
C LEU A 476 6.54 -33.04 19.58
N LYS A 477 7.23 -32.82 18.45
CA LYS A 477 7.71 -33.87 17.56
C LYS A 477 9.18 -34.16 17.83
N ILE A 478 9.48 -35.44 18.02
CA ILE A 478 10.84 -35.95 18.24
C ILE A 478 11.16 -37.01 17.20
N ALA A 479 12.44 -37.15 16.88
CA ALA A 479 12.93 -38.29 16.13
C ALA A 479 13.01 -39.53 17.02
N CYS A 480 12.97 -40.71 16.40
CA CYS A 480 13.29 -41.96 17.08
C CYS A 480 14.70 -41.88 17.71
N ARG A 481 14.88 -42.44 18.92
CA ARG A 481 16.21 -42.56 19.56
C ARG A 481 17.24 -43.25 18.66
N ARG A 482 16.79 -44.13 17.76
CA ARG A 482 17.60 -44.85 16.77
C ARG A 482 17.79 -44.08 15.45
N SER A 483 17.57 -42.76 15.45
CA SER A 483 17.79 -41.94 14.26
C SER A 483 19.26 -41.85 13.86
N THR A 484 20.17 -41.89 14.83
CA THR A 484 21.63 -41.93 14.60
C THR A 484 22.09 -43.22 13.94
N THR A 485 21.33 -44.31 14.10
CA THR A 485 21.61 -45.63 13.51
C THR A 485 20.80 -45.92 12.25
N GLY A 486 19.98 -44.96 11.78
CA GLY A 486 19.32 -45.02 10.46
C GLY A 486 17.80 -44.87 10.49
N CYS A 487 17.16 -44.81 11.66
CA CYS A 487 15.71 -44.71 11.74
C CYS A 487 15.20 -43.31 11.35
N ALA A 488 14.49 -43.20 10.21
CA ALA A 488 13.90 -41.95 9.74
C ALA A 488 12.55 -41.58 10.39
N PHE A 489 12.08 -42.34 11.39
CA PHE A 489 10.77 -42.09 11.99
C PHE A 489 10.78 -40.84 12.86
N VAL A 490 9.80 -39.97 12.61
CA VAL A 490 9.52 -38.75 13.39
C VAL A 490 8.03 -38.71 13.72
N GLY A 491 7.70 -38.39 14.96
CA GLY A 491 6.32 -38.30 15.40
C GLY A 491 6.17 -37.51 16.70
N THR A 492 4.94 -37.37 17.20
CA THR A 492 4.72 -36.86 18.55
C THR A 492 5.35 -37.79 19.58
N VAL A 493 5.66 -37.28 20.78
CA VAL A 493 6.29 -38.08 21.86
C VAL A 493 5.59 -39.44 22.07
N ASN A 494 4.25 -39.45 22.07
CA ASN A 494 3.48 -40.69 22.19
C ASN A 494 3.65 -41.64 20.99
N ARG A 495 3.65 -41.11 19.76
CA ARG A 495 3.84 -41.93 18.55
C ARG A 495 5.25 -42.51 18.49
N VAL A 496 6.25 -41.75 18.92
CA VAL A 496 7.65 -42.21 19.00
C VAL A 496 7.78 -43.30 20.06
N LYS A 497 7.21 -43.12 21.25
CA LYS A 497 7.16 -44.17 22.30
C LYS A 497 6.55 -45.48 21.79
N VAL A 498 5.48 -45.42 21.00
CA VAL A 498 4.86 -46.61 20.41
C VAL A 498 5.73 -47.21 19.30
N HIS A 499 6.33 -46.37 18.46
CA HIS A 499 7.22 -46.80 17.38
C HIS A 499 8.48 -47.49 17.92
N GLU A 500 9.12 -46.94 18.94
CA GLU A 500 10.39 -47.47 19.49
C GLU A 500 10.28 -48.91 20.00
N LYS A 501 9.08 -49.34 20.42
CA LYS A 501 8.80 -50.73 20.80
C LYS A 501 8.90 -51.72 19.63
N SER A 502 8.73 -51.26 18.40
CA SER A 502 8.77 -52.08 17.18
C SER A 502 9.79 -51.59 16.16
N CYS A 503 10.68 -50.67 16.55
CA CYS A 503 11.73 -50.16 15.69
C CYS A 503 12.74 -51.28 15.36
N LYS A 504 13.07 -51.43 14.08
CA LYS A 504 13.95 -52.49 13.56
C LYS A 504 15.41 -52.07 13.40
N GLU A 505 15.67 -50.77 13.45
CA GLU A 505 17.03 -50.24 13.35
C GLU A 505 17.81 -50.53 14.65
N PRO A 506 19.14 -50.72 14.59
CA PRO A 506 19.94 -51.14 15.73
C PRO A 506 20.08 -50.08 16.83
#